data_AF-I3S3X9-F1
#
_entry.id   AF-I3S3X9-F1
#
_cell.length_a   1.000
_cell.length_b   1.000
_cell.length_c   1.000
_cell.angle_alpha   90.00
_cell.angle_beta   90.00
_cell.angle_gamma   90.00
#
_symmetry.space_group_name_H-M   'P 1'
#
loop_
_entity.id
_entity.type
_entity.pdbx_description
1 polymer ?
#
loop_
_entity_poly.entity_id
_entity_poly.type
_entity_poly.pdbx_seq_one_letter_code
_entity_poly.pdbx_strand_id
1 'polypeptide(L)'
;MGCSFSGLNALYDSVNGGGDVWINENRFRIVRQLGEGGFAYVFLVKEVPNDSAAGGLANKLKHSSHISDDGSYAMKKVLIQNNEQLELVREEIRVSSLFNHPNLLPLLDHAIIAVKRTQETSWTHEAYLLFPVHLDGTLLDNAQTMKAKKEFYSTSDVLQIFLQLCEGLKHMHSLEPPYAHNDV
;
A
#
# COMPACT_ATOMS: atom_id res chain seq x y z
N MET A 1 -6.13 32.68 15.66
CA MET A 1 -7.56 32.36 15.48
C MET A 1 -7.70 31.84 14.05
N GLY A 2 -7.83 30.56 13.73
CA GLY A 2 -8.39 29.44 14.47
C GLY A 2 -9.58 28.90 13.66
N CYS A 3 -9.33 28.21 12.55
CA CYS A 3 -10.34 27.44 11.82
C CYS A 3 -9.75 26.08 11.46
N SER A 4 -9.91 25.14 12.40
CA SER A 4 -9.84 23.70 12.15
C SER A 4 -11.03 23.34 11.27
N PHE A 5 -10.79 23.14 9.97
CA PHE A 5 -11.81 22.54 9.11
C PHE A 5 -11.85 21.05 9.42
N SER A 6 -12.84 20.70 10.23
CA SER A 6 -13.20 19.35 10.64
C SER A 6 -13.38 18.43 9.42
N GLY A 7 -12.38 17.59 9.14
CA GLY A 7 -12.47 16.43 8.25
C GLY A 7 -13.37 15.30 8.78
N LEU A 8 -14.33 15.61 9.64
CA LEU A 8 -15.15 14.63 10.37
C LEU A 8 -16.32 14.06 9.55
N ASN A 9 -16.71 14.66 8.43
CA ASN A 9 -17.85 14.17 7.64
C ASN A 9 -17.46 13.28 6.45
N ALA A 10 -16.17 13.06 6.18
CA ALA A 10 -15.70 12.23 5.05
C ALA A 10 -15.37 10.78 5.42
N LEU A 11 -15.43 10.42 6.72
CA LEU A 11 -14.84 9.16 7.21
C LEU A 11 -15.84 8.03 7.48
N TYR A 12 -17.16 8.28 7.43
CA TYR A 12 -18.15 7.27 7.83
C TYR A 12 -18.55 6.26 6.73
N ASP A 13 -18.17 6.48 5.47
CA ASP A 13 -18.48 5.55 4.36
C ASP A 13 -17.32 4.63 3.96
N SER A 14 -16.20 4.64 4.70
CA SER A 14 -14.97 3.93 4.29
C SER A 14 -15.00 2.41 4.41
N VAL A 15 -16.13 1.83 4.83
CA VAL A 15 -16.37 0.37 4.78
C VAL A 15 -17.11 -0.04 3.50
N ASN A 16 -17.72 0.91 2.76
CA ASN A 16 -18.61 0.63 1.62
C ASN A 16 -18.12 1.15 0.25
N GLY A 17 -16.87 1.60 0.13
CA GLY A 17 -16.30 1.96 -1.17
C GLY A 17 -16.98 3.18 -1.83
N GLY A 18 -16.77 4.36 -1.25
CA GLY A 18 -17.24 5.63 -1.85
C GLY A 18 -16.60 6.90 -1.29
N GLY A 19 -15.60 6.79 -0.42
CA GLY A 19 -14.98 7.92 0.27
C GLY A 19 -13.63 8.34 -0.32
N ASP A 20 -13.27 9.60 -0.09
CA ASP A 20 -11.92 10.08 -0.32
C ASP A 20 -11.10 10.02 0.98
N VAL A 21 -9.84 9.65 0.87
CA VAL A 21 -8.88 9.53 1.96
C VAL A 21 -7.73 10.50 1.73
N TRP A 22 -7.29 11.14 2.80
CA TRP A 22 -6.10 11.99 2.79
C TRP A 22 -4.93 11.24 3.40
N ILE A 23 -3.83 11.15 2.65
CA ILE A 23 -2.54 10.68 3.15
C ILE A 23 -1.59 11.87 3.01
N ASN A 24 -1.24 12.47 4.15
CA ASN A 24 -0.53 13.74 4.20
C ASN A 24 -1.23 14.82 3.35
N GLU A 25 -0.55 15.38 2.36
CA GLU A 25 -1.07 16.46 1.50
C GLU A 25 -1.83 15.93 0.26
N ASN A 26 -1.86 14.61 0.07
CA ASN A 26 -2.40 13.97 -1.14
C ASN A 26 -3.80 13.40 -0.86
N ARG A 27 -4.74 13.67 -1.76
CA ARG A 27 -6.10 13.16 -1.71
C ARG A 27 -6.26 11.99 -2.67
N PHE A 28 -6.85 10.91 -2.19
CA PHE A 28 -7.12 9.71 -2.96
C PHE A 28 -8.59 9.33 -2.87
N ARG A 29 -9.19 8.94 -3.99
CA ARG A 29 -10.52 8.36 -4.04
C ARG A 29 -10.44 6.84 -3.93
N ILE A 30 -11.20 6.25 -3.02
CA ILE A 30 -11.33 4.79 -2.96
C ILE A 30 -12.16 4.33 -4.15
N VAL A 31 -11.61 3.41 -4.96
CA VAL A 31 -12.27 2.85 -6.14
C VAL A 31 -12.95 1.53 -5.80
N ARG A 32 -12.21 0.58 -5.21
CA ARG A 32 -12.72 -0.74 -4.79
C ARG A 32 -11.76 -1.40 -3.82
N GLN A 33 -12.25 -2.39 -3.08
CA GLN A 33 -11.40 -3.27 -2.28
C GLN A 33 -10.66 -4.28 -3.17
N LEU A 34 -9.40 -4.54 -2.86
CA LEU A 34 -8.52 -5.53 -3.49
C LEU A 34 -8.36 -6.78 -2.62
N GLY A 35 -8.36 -6.63 -1.30
CA GLY A 35 -8.17 -7.74 -0.37
C GLY A 35 -8.50 -7.38 1.08
N GLU A 36 -8.60 -8.41 1.91
CA GLU A 36 -8.87 -8.31 3.33
C GLU A 36 -7.99 -9.29 4.11
N GLY A 37 -7.51 -8.85 5.26
CA GLY A 37 -6.95 -9.66 6.33
C GLY A 37 -7.58 -9.24 7.66
N GLY A 38 -7.21 -9.91 8.75
CA GLY A 38 -7.94 -9.78 10.04
C GLY A 38 -8.18 -8.35 10.53
N PHE A 39 -7.20 -7.45 10.39
CA PHE A 39 -7.33 -6.02 10.77
C PHE A 39 -6.87 -5.07 9.66
N ALA A 40 -6.68 -5.58 8.45
CA ALA A 40 -6.09 -4.84 7.35
C ALA A 40 -6.91 -5.02 6.09
N TYR A 41 -7.13 -3.93 5.37
CA TYR A 41 -7.87 -3.90 4.13
C TYR A 41 -6.99 -3.28 3.07
N VAL A 42 -7.00 -3.83 1.87
CA VAL A 42 -6.28 -3.26 0.73
C VAL A 42 -7.30 -2.71 -0.25
N PHE A 43 -7.14 -1.46 -0.66
CA PHE A 43 -8.01 -0.78 -1.60
C PHE A 43 -7.23 -0.31 -2.83
N LEU A 44 -7.87 -0.38 -3.98
CA LEU A 44 -7.48 0.38 -5.15
C LEU A 44 -7.93 1.82 -4.92
N VAL A 45 -7.00 2.75 -5.01
CA VAL A 45 -7.28 4.18 -4.86
C VAL A 45 -6.74 4.95 -6.06
N LYS A 46 -7.38 6.07 -6.39
CA LYS A 46 -6.95 6.95 -7.47
C LYS A 46 -6.64 8.33 -6.92
N GLU A 47 -5.47 8.85 -7.25
CA GLU A 47 -5.08 10.22 -6.86
C GLU A 47 -6.05 11.23 -7.46
N VAL A 48 -6.57 12.12 -6.61
CA VAL A 48 -7.44 13.23 -7.01
C VAL A 48 -6.54 14.44 -7.21
N PRO A 49 -6.46 15.01 -8.44
CA PRO A 49 -5.65 16.19 -8.69
C PRO A 49 -6.09 17.35 -7.80
N ASN A 50 -5.15 18.02 -7.15
CA ASN A 50 -5.40 19.29 -6.48
C ASN A 50 -5.30 20.42 -7.53
N ASP A 51 -6.20 21.41 -7.46
CA ASP A 51 -6.19 22.61 -8.33
C ASP A 51 -4.91 23.45 -8.19
N SER A 52 -4.16 23.22 -7.11
CA SER A 52 -2.83 23.78 -6.89
C SER A 52 -1.82 23.07 -7.81
N ALA A 53 -1.31 23.79 -8.83
CA ALA A 53 -0.35 23.31 -9.84
C ALA A 53 1.01 22.77 -9.31
N ALA A 54 1.17 22.60 -8.00
CA ALA A 54 2.35 22.08 -7.35
C ALA A 54 2.00 20.85 -6.50
N GLY A 55 2.37 19.66 -6.96
CA GLY A 55 2.80 18.61 -6.03
C GLY A 55 1.87 17.43 -5.76
N GLY A 56 1.17 16.92 -6.76
CA GLY A 56 0.68 15.52 -6.69
C GLY A 56 1.82 14.51 -6.51
N LEU A 57 1.55 13.39 -5.86
CA LEU A 57 2.49 12.30 -5.62
C LEU A 57 3.10 11.80 -6.93
N ALA A 58 2.27 11.65 -7.97
CA ALA A 58 2.72 11.29 -9.32
C ALA A 58 3.81 12.24 -9.86
N ASN A 59 3.72 13.54 -9.57
CA ASN A 59 4.71 14.52 -10.03
C ASN A 59 6.04 14.43 -9.25
N LYS A 60 6.00 14.05 -7.96
CA LYS A 60 7.21 13.85 -7.14
C LYS A 60 7.96 12.58 -7.51
N LEU A 61 7.25 11.59 -8.06
CA LEU A 61 7.77 10.25 -8.30
C LEU A 61 7.87 9.88 -9.79
N LYS A 62 7.87 10.87 -10.71
CA LYS A 62 7.91 10.72 -12.19
C LYS A 62 9.01 9.82 -12.77
N HIS A 63 9.97 9.37 -11.97
CA HIS A 63 11.06 8.49 -12.39
C HIS A 63 10.97 7.08 -11.79
N SER A 64 9.89 6.74 -11.08
CA SER A 64 9.70 5.40 -10.53
C SER A 64 9.00 4.50 -11.55
N SER A 65 9.66 3.42 -11.95
CA SER A 65 9.08 2.35 -12.79
C SER A 65 7.88 1.64 -12.17
N HIS A 66 7.58 1.92 -10.90
CA HIS A 66 6.51 1.27 -10.17
C HIS A 66 5.18 2.03 -10.23
N ILE A 67 5.10 3.22 -10.81
CA ILE A 67 3.89 4.04 -10.74
C ILE A 67 3.05 3.87 -11.98
N SER A 68 1.74 3.68 -11.77
CA SER A 68 0.79 3.63 -12.87
C SER A 68 0.63 5.01 -13.51
N ASP A 69 0.58 5.05 -14.83
CA ASP A 69 0.44 6.31 -15.58
C ASP A 69 -0.90 7.01 -15.32
N ASP A 70 -1.91 6.28 -14.84
CA ASP A 70 -3.25 6.80 -14.62
C ASP A 70 -3.50 7.30 -13.18
N GLY A 71 -2.47 7.29 -12.32
CA GLY A 71 -2.54 7.75 -10.93
C GLY A 71 -3.28 6.77 -10.00
N SER A 72 -3.29 5.49 -10.34
CA SER A 72 -3.80 4.41 -9.50
C SER A 72 -2.75 3.85 -8.55
N TYR A 73 -3.17 3.54 -7.33
CA TYR A 73 -2.32 3.03 -6.26
C TYR A 73 -3.05 1.97 -5.43
N ALA A 74 -2.29 1.18 -4.67
CA ALA A 74 -2.81 0.28 -3.66
C ALA A 74 -2.64 0.93 -2.28
N MET A 75 -3.73 1.06 -1.52
CA MET A 75 -3.72 1.60 -0.16
C MET A 75 -4.08 0.50 0.82
N LYS A 76 -3.13 0.16 1.70
CA LYS A 76 -3.38 -0.72 2.85
C LYS A 76 -3.85 0.14 4.03
N LYS A 77 -5.09 -0.07 4.48
CA LYS A 77 -5.67 0.49 5.71
C LYS A 77 -5.56 -0.53 6.82
N VAL A 78 -4.95 -0.17 7.95
CA VAL A 78 -4.82 -1.03 9.14
C VAL A 78 -5.58 -0.41 10.31
N LEU A 79 -6.47 -1.18 10.93
CA LEU A 79 -7.20 -0.80 12.14
C LEU A 79 -6.40 -1.23 13.38
N ILE A 80 -6.03 -0.27 14.23
CA ILE A 80 -5.08 -0.50 15.34
C ILE A 80 -5.81 -0.37 16.68
N GLN A 81 -5.88 -1.46 17.43
CA GLN A 81 -6.64 -1.56 18.68
C GLN A 81 -5.81 -1.32 19.93
N ASN A 82 -4.51 -1.62 19.89
CA ASN A 82 -3.62 -1.52 21.05
C ASN A 82 -2.22 -1.02 20.63
N ASN A 83 -1.38 -0.73 21.62
CA ASN A 83 -0.02 -0.23 21.38
C ASN A 83 0.89 -1.27 20.73
N GLU A 84 0.69 -2.56 20.99
CA GLU A 84 1.50 -3.62 20.37
C GLU A 84 1.31 -3.63 18.84
N GLN A 85 0.05 -3.55 18.39
CA GLN A 85 -0.28 -3.41 16.97
C GLN A 85 0.27 -2.11 16.37
N LEU A 86 0.24 -1.01 17.12
CA LEU A 86 0.80 0.26 16.68
C LEU A 86 2.31 0.14 16.41
N GLU A 87 3.05 -0.51 17.32
CA GLU A 87 4.49 -0.72 17.15
C GLU A 87 4.80 -1.65 15.97
N LEU A 88 4.00 -2.70 15.75
CA LEU A 88 4.14 -3.55 14.57
C LEU A 88 3.96 -2.77 13.26
N VAL A 89 2.96 -1.88 13.21
CA VAL A 89 2.73 -1.04 12.02
C VAL A 89 3.84 0.00 11.84
N ARG A 90 4.35 0.60 12.93
CA ARG A 90 5.51 1.50 12.87
C ARG A 90 6.74 0.79 12.35
N GLU A 91 6.97 -0.45 12.77
CA GLU A 91 8.08 -1.26 12.29
C GLU A 91 7.89 -1.64 10.82
N GLU A 92 6.68 -2.03 10.39
CA GLU A 92 6.37 -2.28 8.98
C GLU A 92 6.69 -1.06 8.11
N ILE A 93 6.26 0.13 8.52
CA ILE A 93 6.55 1.40 7.83
C ILE A 93 8.06 1.66 7.80
N ARG A 94 8.74 1.51 8.94
CA ARG A 94 10.17 1.76 9.07
C ARG A 94 10.97 0.85 8.12
N VAL A 95 10.69 -0.45 8.14
CA VAL A 95 11.39 -1.45 7.31
C VAL A 95 11.08 -1.24 5.84
N SER A 96 9.80 -1.04 5.48
CA SER A 96 9.41 -0.80 4.08
C SER A 96 10.05 0.46 3.49
N SER A 97 10.31 1.47 4.32
CA SER A 97 10.99 2.71 3.91
C SER A 97 12.49 2.53 3.63
N LEU A 98 13.10 1.42 4.06
CA LEU A 98 14.52 1.14 3.81
C LEU A 98 14.77 0.58 2.40
N PHE A 99 13.74 0.00 1.78
CA PHE A 99 13.92 -0.72 0.52
C PHE A 99 13.73 0.21 -0.68
N ASN A 100 14.76 0.26 -1.51
CA ASN A 100 14.71 0.93 -2.80
C ASN A 100 15.36 0.03 -3.85
N HIS A 101 14.56 -0.88 -4.41
CA HIS A 101 15.02 -1.91 -5.33
C HIS A 101 13.91 -2.27 -6.31
N PRO A 102 14.19 -2.47 -7.62
CA PRO A 102 13.16 -2.76 -8.63
C PRO A 102 12.37 -4.06 -8.40
N ASN A 103 12.89 -4.98 -7.57
CA ASN A 103 12.23 -6.24 -7.21
C ASN A 103 11.69 -6.27 -5.77
N LEU A 104 11.57 -5.11 -5.12
CA LEU A 104 10.90 -4.96 -3.84
C LEU A 104 9.80 -3.90 -3.99
N LEU A 105 8.64 -4.14 -3.38
CA LEU A 105 7.52 -3.20 -3.46
C LEU A 105 7.83 -1.95 -2.61
N PRO A 106 8.00 -0.76 -3.21
CA PRO A 106 8.32 0.43 -2.45
C PRO A 106 7.11 0.99 -1.70
N LEU A 107 7.33 1.47 -0.47
CA LEU A 107 6.37 2.31 0.25
C LEU A 107 6.44 3.74 -0.31
N LEU A 108 5.35 4.23 -0.91
CA LEU A 108 5.30 5.55 -1.55
C LEU A 108 4.98 6.67 -0.56
N ASP A 109 4.04 6.40 0.34
CA ASP A 109 3.60 7.35 1.36
C ASP A 109 2.92 6.59 2.51
N HIS A 110 2.80 7.22 3.67
CA HIS A 110 2.08 6.66 4.81
C HIS A 110 1.55 7.73 5.77
N ALA A 111 0.54 7.36 6.55
CA ALA A 111 0.02 8.16 7.66
C ALA A 111 -0.51 7.27 8.78
N ILE A 112 -0.37 7.71 10.03
CA ILE A 112 -1.03 7.11 11.19
C ILE A 112 -1.89 8.19 11.84
N ILE A 113 -3.19 7.93 11.94
CA ILE A 113 -4.21 8.87 12.38
C ILE A 113 -4.86 8.33 13.64
N ALA A 114 -4.85 9.12 14.72
CA ALA A 114 -5.59 8.78 15.93
C ALA A 114 -7.10 8.93 15.68
N VAL A 115 -7.87 7.93 16.06
CA VAL A 115 -9.34 7.90 15.93
C VAL A 115 -9.97 8.10 17.29
N LYS A 116 -11.02 8.94 17.35
CA LYS A 116 -11.80 9.10 18.58
C LYS A 116 -12.56 7.80 18.87
N ARG A 117 -12.29 7.21 20.02
CA ARG A 117 -13.04 6.04 20.49
C ARG A 117 -14.51 6.43 20.69
N THR A 118 -15.39 5.81 19.93
CA THR A 118 -16.85 5.83 20.14
C THR A 118 -17.28 4.51 20.81
N GLN A 119 -18.55 4.39 21.20
CA GLN A 119 -19.08 3.14 21.75
C GLN A 119 -19.06 1.99 20.72
N GLU A 120 -18.98 2.31 19.42
CA GLU A 120 -19.04 1.34 18.31
C GLU A 120 -17.64 1.00 17.73
N THR A 121 -16.62 1.82 17.98
CA THR A 121 -15.27 1.63 17.42
C THR A 121 -14.31 1.06 18.46
N SER A 122 -13.76 -0.13 18.20
CA SER A 122 -12.78 -0.78 19.08
C SER A 122 -11.34 -0.34 18.85
N TRP A 123 -11.03 0.31 17.72
CA TRP A 123 -9.69 0.79 17.39
C TRP A 123 -9.41 2.21 17.90
N THR A 124 -8.13 2.51 18.04
CA THR A 124 -7.60 3.79 18.55
C THR A 124 -6.83 4.56 17.49
N HIS A 125 -6.28 3.87 16.49
CA HIS A 125 -5.58 4.47 15.37
C HIS A 125 -5.97 3.77 14.07
N GLU A 126 -5.80 4.48 12.98
CA GLU A 126 -5.82 3.93 11.62
C GLU A 126 -4.49 4.26 10.96
N ALA A 127 -3.86 3.27 10.34
CA ALA A 127 -2.70 3.49 9.50
C ALA A 127 -3.04 3.29 8.04
N TYR A 128 -2.46 4.13 7.20
CA TYR A 128 -2.61 4.14 5.76
C TYR A 128 -1.21 4.00 5.15
N LEU A 129 -0.97 2.94 4.39
CA LEU A 129 0.28 2.70 3.67
C LEU A 129 -0.04 2.66 2.18
N LEU A 130 0.67 3.46 1.39
CA LEU A 130 0.43 3.61 -0.03
C LEU A 130 1.54 2.95 -0.84
N PHE A 131 1.15 2.12 -1.80
CA PHE A 131 2.02 1.32 -2.64
C PHE A 131 1.67 1.47 -4.12
N PRO A 132 2.61 1.14 -5.02
CA PRO A 132 2.29 0.76 -6.39
C PRO A 132 1.16 -0.26 -6.46
N VAL A 133 0.28 -0.13 -7.45
CA VAL A 133 -0.70 -1.18 -7.76
C VAL A 133 -0.27 -2.00 -8.96
N HIS A 134 -0.37 -3.32 -8.84
CA HIS A 134 -0.22 -4.26 -9.94
C HIS A 134 -1.61 -4.85 -10.24
N LEU A 135 -2.25 -4.37 -11.30
CA LEU A 135 -3.63 -4.74 -11.63
C LEU A 135 -3.77 -6.19 -12.13
N ASP A 136 -2.67 -6.78 -12.61
CA ASP A 136 -2.58 -8.19 -13.00
C ASP A 136 -2.58 -9.15 -11.81
N GLY A 137 -2.60 -8.63 -10.57
CA GLY A 137 -2.65 -9.43 -9.36
C GLY A 137 -1.30 -10.05 -8.99
N THR A 138 -1.35 -11.10 -8.18
CA THR A 138 -0.16 -11.80 -7.69
C THR A 138 0.34 -12.85 -8.68
N LEU A 139 1.59 -13.30 -8.52
CA LEU A 139 2.11 -14.45 -9.27
C LEU A 139 1.27 -15.72 -9.05
N LEU A 140 0.65 -15.87 -7.86
CA LEU A 140 -0.26 -16.96 -7.56
C LEU A 140 -1.56 -16.87 -8.38
N ASP A 141 -2.16 -15.68 -8.47
CA ASP A 141 -3.37 -15.44 -9.27
C ASP A 141 -3.11 -15.77 -10.75
N ASN A 142 -1.95 -15.35 -11.26
CA ASN A 142 -1.52 -15.65 -12.62
C ASN A 142 -1.32 -17.16 -12.83
N ALA A 143 -0.63 -17.84 -11.91
CA ALA A 143 -0.42 -19.28 -11.97
C ALA A 143 -1.74 -20.07 -11.94
N GLN A 144 -2.71 -19.64 -11.13
CA GLN A 144 -4.05 -20.24 -11.07
C GLN A 144 -4.81 -20.05 -12.40
N THR A 145 -4.74 -18.85 -12.97
CA THR A 145 -5.36 -18.52 -14.27
C THR A 145 -4.77 -19.36 -15.39
N MET A 146 -3.45 -19.47 -15.47
CA MET A 146 -2.76 -20.32 -16.45
C MET A 146 -3.12 -21.79 -16.28
N LYS A 147 -3.15 -22.29 -15.04
CA LYS A 147 -3.55 -23.66 -14.74
C LYS A 147 -4.97 -23.97 -15.23
N ALA A 148 -5.92 -23.06 -15.03
CA ALA A 148 -7.29 -23.22 -15.53
C ALA A 148 -7.35 -23.30 -17.06
N LYS A 149 -6.46 -22.57 -17.75
CA LYS A 149 -6.28 -22.59 -19.21
C LYS A 149 -5.39 -23.73 -19.72
N LYS A 150 -4.78 -24.52 -18.83
CA LYS A 150 -3.73 -25.51 -19.13
C LYS A 150 -2.49 -24.91 -19.81
N GLU A 151 -2.20 -23.66 -19.47
CA GLU A 151 -1.00 -22.92 -19.88
C GLU A 151 0.07 -23.02 -18.79
N PHE A 152 1.33 -22.79 -19.17
CA PHE A 152 2.47 -22.79 -18.27
C PHE A 152 3.42 -21.67 -18.65
N TYR A 153 4.12 -21.12 -17.65
CA TYR A 153 5.26 -20.25 -17.92
C TYR A 153 6.32 -21.02 -18.71
N SER A 154 6.97 -20.34 -19.66
CA SER A 154 8.14 -20.94 -20.30
C SER A 154 9.26 -21.09 -19.27
N THR A 155 10.21 -22.00 -19.51
CA THR A 155 11.39 -22.13 -18.64
C THR A 155 12.15 -20.79 -18.52
N SER A 156 12.18 -19.99 -19.59
CA SER A 156 12.80 -18.66 -19.57
C SER A 156 12.10 -17.72 -18.59
N ASP A 157 10.76 -17.69 -18.60
CA ASP A 157 9.98 -16.84 -17.70
C ASP A 157 10.16 -17.26 -16.24
N VAL A 158 10.15 -18.57 -15.96
CA VAL A 158 10.39 -19.10 -14.61
C VAL A 158 11.76 -18.68 -14.09
N LEU A 159 12.81 -18.80 -14.92
CA LEU A 159 14.16 -18.41 -14.54
C LEU A 159 14.26 -16.89 -14.31
N GLN A 160 13.60 -16.08 -15.13
CA GLN A 160 13.58 -14.63 -14.97
C GLN A 160 12.85 -14.20 -13.69
N ILE A 161 11.71 -14.80 -13.38
CA ILE A 161 10.96 -14.56 -12.13
C ILE A 161 11.83 -14.94 -10.92
N PHE A 162 12.46 -16.13 -10.96
CA PHE A 162 13.30 -16.59 -9.87
C PHE A 162 14.53 -15.68 -9.67
N LEU A 163 15.17 -15.23 -10.75
CA LEU A 163 16.27 -14.27 -10.68
C LEU A 163 15.84 -12.97 -10.00
N GLN A 164 14.71 -12.40 -10.40
CA GLN A 164 14.19 -11.16 -9.82
C GLN A 164 13.87 -11.31 -8.32
N LEU A 165 13.29 -12.44 -7.91
CA LEU A 165 13.07 -12.76 -6.49
C LEU A 165 14.40 -12.82 -5.72
N CYS A 166 15.41 -13.51 -6.28
CA CYS A 166 16.73 -13.58 -5.68
C CYS A 166 17.42 -12.22 -5.59
N GLU A 167 17.27 -11.33 -6.59
CA GLU A 167 17.82 -9.97 -6.56
C GLU A 167 17.17 -9.13 -5.46
N GLY A 168 15.84 -9.20 -5.29
CA GLY A 168 15.13 -8.57 -4.19
C GLY A 168 15.58 -9.08 -2.82
N LEU A 169 15.64 -10.40 -2.64
CA LEU A 169 16.11 -11.02 -1.38
C LEU A 169 17.57 -10.68 -1.09
N LYS A 170 18.44 -10.68 -2.11
CA LYS A 170 19.83 -10.27 -1.98
C LYS A 170 19.94 -8.84 -1.46
N HIS A 171 19.11 -7.91 -1.96
CA HIS A 171 19.08 -6.54 -1.45
C HIS A 171 18.72 -6.51 0.04
N MET A 172 17.66 -7.20 0.47
CA MET A 172 17.26 -7.28 1.89
C MET A 172 18.37 -7.87 2.78
N HIS A 173 18.99 -8.96 2.33
CA HIS A 173 20.08 -9.63 3.05
C HIS A 173 21.38 -8.81 3.09
N SER A 174 21.52 -7.80 2.22
CA SER A 174 22.73 -6.96 2.15
C SER A 174 22.71 -5.74 3.07
N LEU A 175 21.57 -5.47 3.73
CA LEU A 175 21.47 -4.40 4.73
C LEU A 175 22.25 -4.75 6.01
N GLU A 176 22.55 -3.72 6.81
CA GLU A 176 23.20 -3.87 8.12
C GLU A 176 22.30 -3.27 9.22
N PRO A 177 21.74 -4.10 10.12
CA PRO A 177 21.78 -5.56 10.12
C PRO A 177 20.99 -6.18 8.94
N PRO A 178 21.29 -7.44 8.53
CA PRO A 178 20.56 -8.12 7.47
C PRO A 178 19.08 -8.34 7.80
N TYR A 179 18.18 -8.17 6.81
CA TYR A 179 16.75 -8.46 6.96
C TYR A 179 16.36 -9.73 6.23
N ALA A 180 15.75 -10.68 6.94
CA ALA A 180 15.11 -11.85 6.35
C ALA A 180 13.61 -11.60 6.16
N HIS A 181 13.05 -11.99 5.00
CA HIS A 181 11.62 -11.82 4.72
C HIS A 181 10.73 -12.72 5.58
N ASN A 182 11.16 -13.95 5.84
CA ASN A 182 10.47 -15.00 6.63
C ASN A 182 9.12 -15.51 6.09
N ASP A 183 8.58 -14.92 5.02
CA ASP A 183 7.31 -15.37 4.39
C ASP A 183 7.31 -15.14 2.85
N VAL A 184 8.29 -15.71 2.13
CA VAL A 184 8.47 -15.53 0.66
C VAL A 184 7.48 -16.38 -0.13
#